data_AF-A0A2T7VTT6-F1
#
_entry.id   AF-A0A2T7VTT6-F1
#
_cell.length_a   1.000
_cell.length_b   1.000
_cell.length_c   1.000
_cell.angle_alpha   90.00
_cell.angle_beta   90.00
_cell.angle_gamma   90.00
#
_symmetry.space_group_name_H-M   'P 1'
#
loop_
_entity.id
_entity.type
_entity.pdbx_description
1 polymer ?
#
loop_
_entity_poly.entity_id
_entity_poly.type
_entity_poly.pdbx_seq_one_letter_code
_entity_poly.pdbx_strand_id
1 'polypeptide(L)'
;MDAIERSIVLPAKARPLAAYGRNYAWADPTHVVANYLLPSSPPAPNQGCDVMIENFKSRPCTRAEIADMARRDAKSRAAETPAGQRRWFAHAHDLPFIFDGGCIQVTVAYDVVSRSITRTQCNGYA
;
A
#
# COMPACT_ATOMS: atom_id res chain seq x y z
N MET A 1 17.07 10.92 0.78
CA MET A 1 15.64 10.58 0.96
C MET A 1 14.88 11.60 1.79
N ASP A 2 15.39 12.05 2.95
CA ASP A 2 14.66 13.06 3.75
C ASP A 2 14.39 14.36 2.98
N ALA A 3 15.33 14.81 2.15
CA ALA A 3 15.17 15.97 1.29
C ALA A 3 14.05 15.79 0.24
N ILE A 4 13.91 14.58 -0.31
CA ILE A 4 12.85 14.23 -1.27
C ILE A 4 11.50 14.28 -0.56
N GLU A 5 11.39 13.64 0.61
CA GLU A 5 10.10 13.57 1.31
C GLU A 5 9.61 14.92 1.81
N ARG A 6 10.52 15.84 2.16
CA ARG A 6 10.15 17.21 2.56
C ARG A 6 9.63 18.06 1.40
N SER A 7 9.95 17.72 0.15
CA SER A 7 9.46 18.45 -1.03
C SER A 7 8.15 17.88 -1.59
N ILE A 8 7.65 16.77 -1.02
CA ILE A 8 6.41 16.14 -1.49
C ILE A 8 5.21 16.93 -1.00
N VAL A 9 4.40 17.39 -1.95
CA VAL A 9 3.06 17.91 -1.70
C VAL A 9 2.07 16.78 -1.97
N LEU A 10 1.49 16.22 -0.91
CA LEU A 10 0.52 15.13 -1.04
C LEU A 10 -0.83 15.64 -1.59
N PRO A 11 -1.58 14.80 -2.33
CA PRO A 11 -2.91 15.16 -2.81
C PRO A 11 -3.86 15.42 -1.63
N ALA A 12 -4.82 16.32 -1.78
CA ALA A 12 -5.69 16.77 -0.68
C ALA A 12 -6.43 15.64 0.06
N LYS A 13 -6.76 14.53 -0.63
CA LYS A 13 -7.45 13.36 -0.06
C LYS A 13 -6.49 12.35 0.59
N ALA A 14 -5.18 12.56 0.50
CA ALA A 14 -4.20 11.69 1.13
C ALA A 14 -4.11 11.94 2.64
N ARG A 15 -3.72 10.90 3.37
CA ARG A 15 -3.35 11.02 4.79
C ARG A 15 -2.00 11.73 4.92
N PRO A 16 -1.58 12.13 6.13
CA PRO A 16 -0.21 12.60 6.35
C PRO A 16 0.82 11.55 5.95
N LEU A 17 1.98 11.96 5.44
CA LEU A 17 3.04 11.05 4.95
C LEU A 17 3.44 9.98 5.99
N ALA A 18 3.44 10.32 7.28
CA ALA A 18 3.77 9.40 8.38
C ALA A 18 2.78 8.24 8.55
N ALA A 19 1.57 8.32 7.99
CA ALA A 19 0.59 7.24 8.03
C ALA A 19 0.92 6.12 7.03
N TYR A 20 1.79 6.38 6.05
CA TYR A 20 2.12 5.44 4.99
C TYR A 20 3.39 4.65 5.30
N GLY A 21 3.40 3.39 4.87
CA GLY A 21 4.63 2.67 4.56
C GLY A 21 5.20 3.19 3.23
N ARG A 22 6.46 3.61 3.22
CA ARG A 22 7.07 4.28 2.07
C ARG A 22 7.99 3.33 1.31
N ASN A 23 7.57 2.90 0.13
CA ASN A 23 8.28 1.92 -0.67
C ASN A 23 8.95 2.59 -1.86
N TYR A 24 10.24 2.36 -2.05
CA TYR A 24 11.06 3.05 -3.06
C TYR A 24 11.75 2.06 -3.98
N ALA A 25 11.89 2.45 -5.24
CA ALA A 25 12.72 1.74 -6.21
C ALA A 25 13.27 2.72 -7.25
N TRP A 26 14.39 2.36 -7.86
CA TRP A 26 14.85 3.01 -9.08
C TRP A 26 14.01 2.52 -10.26
N ALA A 27 13.45 3.45 -11.04
CA ALA A 27 12.83 3.14 -12.32
C ALA A 27 13.89 3.10 -13.44
N ASP A 28 14.89 3.98 -13.34
CA ASP A 28 16.07 4.08 -14.20
C ASP A 28 17.19 4.82 -13.42
N PRO A 29 18.38 5.05 -14.00
CA PRO A 29 19.50 5.69 -13.29
C PRO A 29 19.23 7.10 -12.76
N THR A 30 18.20 7.80 -13.26
CA THR A 30 17.89 9.18 -12.90
C THR A 30 16.53 9.34 -12.22
N HIS A 31 15.67 8.33 -12.24
CA HIS A 31 14.33 8.41 -11.68
C HIS A 31 14.09 7.42 -10.54
N VAL A 32 13.61 7.94 -9.42
CA VAL A 32 13.10 7.15 -8.29
C VAL A 32 11.58 7.19 -8.34
N VAL A 33 10.96 6.02 -8.22
CA VAL A 33 9.51 5.88 -8.04
C VAL A 33 9.25 5.39 -6.62
N ALA A 34 8.20 5.91 -6.01
CA ALA A 34 7.73 5.49 -4.71
C ALA A 34 6.24 5.15 -4.72
N ASN A 35 5.89 4.07 -4.02
CA ASN A 35 4.51 3.73 -3.68
C ASN A 35 4.34 3.85 -2.16
N TYR A 36 3.57 4.85 -1.74
CA TYR A 36 3.19 5.06 -0.35
C TYR A 36 1.88 4.35 -0.11
N LEU A 37 1.89 3.34 0.76
CA LEU A 37 0.73 2.51 1.03
C LEU A 37 0.34 2.61 2.50
N LEU A 38 -0.94 2.85 2.78
CA LEU A 38 -1.45 2.74 4.15
C LEU A 38 -1.44 1.26 4.54
N PRO A 39 -0.80 0.90 5.68
CA PRO A 39 -0.81 -0.48 6.13
C PRO A 39 -2.24 -0.96 6.40
N SER A 40 -2.53 -2.23 6.09
CA SER A 40 -3.85 -2.79 6.33
C SER A 40 -4.11 -2.94 7.83
N SER A 41 -5.34 -2.62 8.24
CA SER A 41 -5.77 -2.77 9.63
C SER A 41 -6.09 -4.23 9.94
N PRO A 42 -5.87 -4.71 11.17
CA PRO A 42 -6.35 -6.02 11.57
C PRO A 42 -7.89 -6.08 11.47
N PRO A 43 -8.46 -7.25 11.11
CA PRO A 43 -9.91 -7.42 11.07
C PRO A 43 -10.52 -7.20 12.45
N ALA A 44 -11.77 -6.75 12.50
CA ALA A 44 -12.47 -6.57 13.76
C ALA A 44 -12.69 -7.94 14.45
N PRO A 45 -12.68 -8.01 15.80
CA PRO A 45 -12.79 -9.28 16.54
C PRO A 45 -14.03 -10.13 16.18
N ASN A 46 -15.11 -9.48 15.75
CA ASN A 46 -16.38 -10.10 15.38
C ASN A 46 -16.68 -10.02 13.88
N GLN A 47 -15.66 -9.77 13.06
CA GLN A 47 -15.83 -9.78 11.62
C GLN A 47 -16.05 -11.22 11.15
N GLY A 48 -17.31 -11.56 10.90
CA GLY A 48 -17.68 -12.83 10.27
C GLY A 48 -17.25 -12.86 8.80
N CYS A 49 -17.29 -14.06 8.23
CA CYS A 49 -17.24 -14.23 6.78
C CYS A 49 -18.29 -15.24 6.35
N ASP A 50 -18.68 -15.13 5.09
CA ASP A 50 -19.55 -16.07 4.41
C ASP A 50 -18.81 -16.66 3.21
N VAL A 51 -19.03 -17.94 2.96
CA VAL A 51 -18.56 -18.60 1.75
C VAL A 51 -19.74 -18.99 0.89
N MET A 52 -19.60 -18.79 -0.42
CA MET A 52 -20.58 -19.25 -1.38
C MET A 52 -20.51 -20.77 -1.49
N ILE A 53 -21.66 -21.41 -1.42
CA ILE A 53 -21.85 -22.85 -1.61
C ILE A 53 -22.64 -23.10 -2.90
N GLU A 54 -22.86 -24.36 -3.22
CA GLU A 54 -23.67 -24.75 -4.37
C GLU A 54 -25.05 -24.05 -4.35
N ASN A 55 -25.59 -23.81 -5.55
CA ASN A 55 -26.86 -23.12 -5.77
C ASN A 55 -26.89 -21.63 -5.37
N PHE A 56 -25.75 -20.93 -5.47
CA PHE A 56 -25.64 -19.49 -5.18
C PHE A 56 -26.05 -19.09 -3.74
N LYS A 57 -26.10 -20.06 -2.82
CA LYS A 57 -26.34 -19.80 -1.40
C LYS A 57 -25.02 -19.47 -0.71
N SER A 58 -25.11 -18.86 0.46
CA SER A 58 -23.96 -18.67 1.34
C SER A 58 -24.16 -19.42 2.65
N ARG A 59 -23.04 -19.74 3.30
CA ARG A 59 -23.01 -20.15 4.71
C ARG A 59 -21.98 -19.31 5.46
N PRO A 60 -22.14 -19.14 6.78
CA PRO A 60 -21.07 -18.63 7.61
C PRO A 60 -19.83 -19.50 7.51
N CYS A 61 -18.67 -18.86 7.58
CA CYS A 61 -17.41 -19.55 7.75
C CYS A 61 -17.39 -20.33 9.07
N THR A 62 -16.68 -21.44 9.05
CA THR A 62 -16.32 -22.19 10.25
C THR A 62 -15.25 -21.45 11.05
N ARG A 63 -15.11 -21.78 12.34
CA ARG A 63 -14.03 -21.24 13.19
C ARG A 63 -12.63 -21.51 12.61
N ALA A 64 -12.45 -22.64 11.95
CA ALA A 64 -11.18 -23.01 11.32
C ALA A 64 -10.86 -22.12 10.11
N GLU A 65 -11.86 -21.86 9.25
CA GLU A 65 -11.73 -20.95 8.11
C GLU A 65 -11.41 -19.51 8.58
N ILE A 66 -12.10 -19.02 9.62
CA ILE A 66 -11.84 -17.71 10.22
C ILE A 66 -10.40 -17.62 10.75
N ALA A 67 -9.97 -18.63 11.52
CA ALA A 67 -8.62 -18.67 12.07
C ALA A 67 -7.55 -18.73 10.96
N ASP A 68 -7.82 -19.43 9.86
CA ASP A 68 -6.91 -19.52 8.73
C ASP A 68 -6.76 -18.19 7.96
N MET A 69 -7.87 -17.52 7.68
CA MET A 69 -7.84 -16.18 7.09
C MET A 69 -7.08 -15.20 8.00
N ALA A 70 -7.36 -15.19 9.31
CA ALA A 70 -6.68 -14.31 10.25
C ALA A 70 -5.15 -14.51 10.24
N ARG A 71 -4.67 -15.77 10.13
CA ARG A 71 -3.24 -16.07 9.97
C ARG A 71 -2.68 -15.55 8.65
N ARG A 72 -3.39 -15.75 7.54
CA ARG A 72 -2.98 -15.26 6.22
C ARG A 72 -2.91 -13.73 6.19
N ASP A 73 -3.90 -13.05 6.74
CA ASP A 73 -3.94 -11.59 6.82
C ASP A 73 -2.82 -11.06 7.73
N ALA A 74 -2.56 -11.72 8.86
CA ALA A 74 -1.44 -11.35 9.73
C ALA A 74 -0.08 -11.50 9.02
N LYS A 75 0.10 -12.58 8.25
CA LYS A 75 1.31 -12.77 7.44
C LYS A 75 1.44 -11.71 6.36
N SER A 76 0.34 -11.35 5.68
CA SER A 76 0.33 -10.30 4.66
C SER A 76 0.68 -8.94 5.26
N ARG A 77 0.05 -8.55 6.38
CA ARG A 77 0.38 -7.34 7.14
C ARG A 77 1.84 -7.29 7.57
N ALA A 78 2.39 -8.40 8.06
CA ALA A 78 3.79 -8.47 8.46
C ALA A 78 4.76 -8.27 7.30
N ALA A 79 4.34 -8.56 6.06
CA ALA A 79 5.13 -8.31 4.86
C ALA A 79 5.04 -6.87 4.36
N GLU A 80 4.07 -6.08 4.79
CA GLU A 80 3.95 -4.67 4.43
C GLU A 80 5.10 -3.83 5.03
N THR A 81 5.33 -2.64 4.46
CA THR A 81 6.19 -1.64 5.11
C THR A 81 5.36 -0.92 6.18
N PRO A 82 5.77 -0.92 7.47
CA PRO A 82 5.00 -0.26 8.52
C PRO A 82 4.85 1.24 8.28
N ALA A 83 3.78 1.82 8.84
CA ALA A 83 3.54 3.25 8.81
C ALA A 83 4.75 4.01 9.38
N GLY A 84 5.15 5.08 8.69
CA GLY A 84 6.29 5.89 9.11
C GLY A 84 7.64 5.20 8.89
N GLN A 85 7.69 4.02 8.27
CA GLN A 85 8.94 3.38 7.85
C GLN A 85 9.16 3.49 6.34
N ARG A 86 10.34 3.04 5.90
CA ARG A 86 10.76 3.05 4.50
C ARG A 86 11.32 1.68 4.12
N ARG A 87 11.11 1.27 2.88
CA ARG A 87 11.71 0.07 2.30
C ARG A 87 12.16 0.35 0.87
N TRP A 88 13.34 -0.16 0.52
CA TRP A 88 13.83 -0.17 -0.85
C TRP A 88 13.62 -1.53 -1.49
N PHE A 89 13.15 -1.51 -2.72
CA PHE A 89 12.95 -2.67 -3.57
C PHE A 89 14.03 -2.68 -4.66
N ALA A 90 14.37 -3.88 -5.13
CA ALA A 90 15.38 -4.05 -6.17
C ALA A 90 14.92 -3.45 -7.50
N HIS A 91 13.65 -3.66 -7.85
CA HIS A 91 13.07 -3.18 -9.09
C HIS A 91 11.74 -2.47 -8.88
N ALA A 92 11.42 -1.53 -9.78
CA ALA A 92 10.17 -0.78 -9.72
C ALA A 92 8.91 -1.67 -9.84
N HIS A 93 8.99 -2.81 -10.53
CA HIS A 93 7.88 -3.76 -10.65
C HIS A 93 7.65 -4.58 -9.37
N ASP A 94 8.60 -4.58 -8.42
CA ASP A 94 8.44 -5.22 -7.11
C ASP A 94 7.70 -4.32 -6.11
N LEU A 95 7.49 -3.04 -6.45
CA LEU A 95 6.80 -2.12 -5.56
C LEU A 95 5.38 -2.61 -5.29
N PRO A 96 4.91 -2.55 -4.02
CA PRO A 96 3.56 -2.95 -3.70
C PRO A 96 2.56 -2.06 -4.42
N PHE A 97 1.52 -2.67 -4.95
CA PHE A 97 0.43 -2.01 -5.66
C PHE A 97 -0.91 -2.57 -5.19
N ILE A 98 -1.91 -1.70 -5.06
CA ILE A 98 -3.31 -2.08 -4.84
C ILE A 98 -4.17 -1.58 -5.99
N PHE A 99 -5.16 -2.39 -6.37
CA PHE A 99 -6.21 -1.99 -7.31
C PHE A 99 -7.26 -1.15 -6.59
N ASP A 100 -7.72 -0.08 -7.22
CA ASP A 100 -8.77 0.83 -6.74
C ASP A 100 -8.56 1.37 -5.31
N GLY A 101 -7.33 1.79 -5.02
CA GLY A 101 -6.92 2.24 -3.69
C GLY A 101 -7.31 3.68 -3.34
N GLY A 102 -7.65 4.51 -4.33
CA GLY A 102 -7.70 5.96 -4.11
C GLY A 102 -6.40 6.44 -3.45
N CYS A 103 -6.48 7.25 -2.41
CA CYS A 103 -5.29 7.71 -1.68
C CYS A 103 -4.80 6.75 -0.58
N ILE A 104 -5.31 5.52 -0.52
CA ILE A 104 -4.68 4.43 0.26
C ILE A 104 -3.31 4.12 -0.33
N GLN A 105 -3.16 4.28 -1.65
CA GLN A 105 -1.88 4.29 -2.32
C GLN A 105 -1.63 5.65 -2.98
N VAL A 106 -0.48 6.26 -2.70
CA VAL A 106 0.02 7.43 -3.41
C VAL A 106 1.29 7.04 -4.16
N THR A 107 1.33 7.34 -5.45
CA THR A 107 2.53 7.14 -6.28
C THR A 107 3.24 8.47 -6.46
N VAL A 108 4.56 8.46 -6.24
CA VAL A 108 5.45 9.62 -6.38
C VAL A 108 6.54 9.28 -7.38
N ALA A 109 6.84 10.21 -8.28
CA ALA A 109 8.02 10.14 -9.14
C ALA A 109 8.94 11.31 -8.83
N TYR A 110 10.23 11.03 -8.72
CA TYR A 110 11.28 12.00 -8.42
C TYR A 110 12.41 11.87 -9.44
N ASP A 111 12.76 12.99 -10.06
CA ASP A 111 13.93 13.09 -10.92
C ASP A 111 15.12 13.59 -10.10
N VAL A 112 16.19 12.80 -10.04
CA VAL A 112 17.34 13.08 -9.18
C VAL A 112 18.25 14.18 -9.75
N VAL A 113 18.21 14.39 -11.07
CA VAL A 113 19.04 15.37 -11.78
C VAL A 113 18.54 16.79 -11.47
N SER A 114 17.27 17.06 -11.72
CA SER A 114 16.59 18.32 -11.42
C SER A 114 16.23 18.47 -9.94
N ARG A 115 16.33 17.38 -9.17
CA ARG A 115 15.95 17.31 -7.75
C ARG A 115 14.49 17.69 -7.51
N SER A 116 13.61 17.27 -8.41
CA SER A 116 12.21 17.67 -8.40
C SER A 116 11.25 16.49 -8.36
N ILE A 117 10.12 16.69 -7.69
CA ILE A 117 8.98 15.77 -7.75
C ILE A 117 8.27 16.04 -9.07
N THR A 118 8.31 15.08 -9.98
CA THR A 118 7.69 15.19 -11.31
C THR A 118 6.24 14.70 -11.30
N ARG A 119 5.86 13.88 -10.31
CA ARG A 119 4.50 13.37 -10.16
C ARG A 119 4.18 13.06 -8.70
N THR A 120 2.96 13.36 -8.28
CA THR A 120 2.38 12.84 -7.04
C THR A 120 0.88 12.64 -7.27
N GLN A 121 0.39 11.42 -7.11
CA GLN A 121 -1.01 11.10 -7.38
C GLN A 121 -1.56 9.97 -6.51
N CYS A 122 -2.87 9.95 -6.32
CA CYS A 122 -3.56 8.82 -5.73
C CYS A 122 -3.81 7.73 -6.77
N ASN A 123 -3.84 6.48 -6.35
CA ASN A 123 -4.16 5.34 -7.22
C ASN A 123 -5.56 5.51 -7.85
N GLY A 124 -5.65 5.29 -9.17
CA GLY A 124 -6.90 5.46 -9.93
C GLY A 124 -7.26 6.90 -10.32
N TYR A 125 -6.44 7.89 -9.97
CA TYR A 125 -6.61 9.29 -10.39
C TYR A 125 -5.42 9.71 -11.25
N ALA A 126 -5.70 10.21 -12.47
CA ALA A 126 -4.73 10.82 -13.37
C ALA A 126 -4.72 12.35 -13.20
#